data_AF-A0A257W3N2-F1
#
_entry.id   AF-A0A257W3N2-F1
#
_cell.length_a   1.000
_cell.length_b   1.000
_cell.length_c   1.000
_cell.angle_alpha   90.00
_cell.angle_beta   90.00
_cell.angle_gamma   90.00
#
_symmetry.space_group_name_H-M   'P 1'
#
loop_
_entity.id
_entity.type
_entity.pdbx_description
1 polymer ?
#
loop_
_entity_poly.entity_id
_entity_poly.type
_entity_poly.pdbx_seq_one_letter_code
_entity_poly.pdbx_strand_id
1 'polypeptide(L)'
;MKAAILLAKTSEGASGELKEEDEIRLLRPEESEFGYFTTYYWADGNTLVAGRNSPWTQVGEGGLSAATPVTLRLETDSVSIDRVVSVDENYLFTFSDTVTNLSAEPKTLRPIGSIERQGDWNGFLKETDPASAVSGGLAHMGLMGVTDGTLRLQKYKPLVASKKAKGETADGNFPTAKGGWWGLTDMYWMSALVPDQAA
;
A
#
# COMPACT_ATOMS: atom_id res chain seq x y z
N MET A 1 2.09 7.21 8.31
CA MET A 1 1.67 5.85 7.88
C MET A 1 2.91 5.08 7.43
N LYS A 2 3.00 3.78 7.71
CA LYS A 2 4.01 2.92 7.10
C LYS A 2 3.35 2.11 5.98
N ALA A 3 4.00 2.04 4.82
CA ALA A 3 3.62 1.13 3.75
C ALA A 3 4.77 0.13 3.59
N ALA A 4 4.53 -1.10 3.97
CA ALA A 4 5.49 -2.18 3.82
C ALA A 4 5.28 -2.85 2.47
N ILE A 5 6.31 -2.88 1.63
CA ILE A 5 6.40 -3.92 0.61
C ILE A 5 7.25 -5.01 1.26
N LEU A 6 6.60 -6.02 1.84
CA LEU A 6 7.35 -7.12 2.43
C LEU A 6 7.71 -8.11 1.31
N LEU A 7 8.99 -8.10 0.92
CA LEU A 7 9.55 -9.09 0.02
C LEU A 7 9.91 -10.34 0.85
N ALA A 8 9.05 -11.37 0.84
CA ALA A 8 9.44 -12.66 1.37
C ALA A 8 10.24 -13.40 0.29
N LYS A 9 11.56 -13.20 0.23
CA LYS A 9 12.42 -14.06 -0.58
C LYS A 9 12.45 -15.45 0.06
N THR A 10 11.53 -16.33 -0.34
CA THR A 10 11.62 -17.77 -0.04
C THR A 10 12.09 -18.52 -1.27
N SER A 11 13.39 -18.39 -1.56
CA SER A 11 14.20 -19.52 -2.03
C SER A 11 15.66 -19.24 -1.66
N GLU A 12 16.21 -20.13 -0.83
CA GLU A 12 17.66 -20.31 -0.74
C GLU A 12 18.17 -20.67 -2.14
N GLY A 13 19.17 -19.93 -2.63
CA GLY A 13 19.90 -20.27 -3.86
C GLY A 13 19.56 -19.41 -5.07
N ALA A 14 20.01 -18.15 -5.05
CA ALA A 14 20.31 -17.42 -6.29
C ALA A 14 21.54 -16.53 -6.02
N SER A 15 22.72 -17.12 -6.18
CA SER A 15 24.04 -16.48 -6.08
C SER A 15 24.58 -16.12 -7.46
N GLY A 16 23.72 -15.59 -8.33
CA GLY A 16 24.09 -15.07 -9.65
C GLY A 16 23.55 -13.66 -9.80
N GLU A 17 24.27 -12.80 -10.54
CA GLU A 17 23.73 -11.51 -11.01
C GLU A 17 22.40 -11.78 -11.72
N LEU A 18 21.31 -11.23 -11.18
CA LEU A 18 20.01 -11.26 -11.85
C LEU A 18 20.14 -10.42 -13.11
N LYS A 19 19.72 -10.96 -14.25
CA LYS A 19 19.57 -10.14 -15.45
C LYS A 19 18.30 -9.30 -15.31
N GLU A 20 18.18 -8.20 -16.05
CA GLU A 20 16.98 -7.33 -16.03
C GLU A 20 15.69 -8.12 -16.38
N GLU A 21 15.82 -9.21 -17.14
CA GLU A 21 14.77 -10.19 -17.45
C GLU A 21 14.33 -11.08 -16.26
N ASP A 22 15.11 -11.10 -15.16
CA ASP A 22 14.85 -11.83 -13.92
C ASP A 22 14.32 -10.91 -12.79
N GLU A 23 14.19 -9.60 -13.02
CA GLU A 23 13.64 -8.66 -12.03
C GLU A 23 12.11 -8.80 -11.93
N ILE A 24 11.64 -9.10 -10.72
CA ILE A 24 10.21 -9.19 -10.46
C ILE A 24 9.65 -7.79 -10.21
N ARG A 25 8.83 -7.33 -11.15
CA ARG A 25 8.06 -6.10 -11.01
C ARG A 25 6.82 -6.35 -10.16
N LEU A 26 6.97 -6.21 -8.85
CA LEU A 26 5.85 -6.37 -7.93
C LEU A 26 4.83 -5.24 -8.09
N LEU A 27 5.21 -3.99 -7.78
CA LEU A 27 4.31 -2.85 -7.98
C LEU A 27 4.36 -2.39 -9.45
N ARG A 28 3.19 -2.05 -9.98
CA ARG A 28 2.97 -1.58 -11.35
C ARG A 28 2.19 -0.27 -11.35
N PRO A 29 2.51 0.67 -12.26
CA PRO A 29 1.81 1.95 -12.35
C PRO A 29 0.28 1.81 -12.47
N GLU A 30 -0.45 2.81 -12.00
CA GLU A 30 -1.92 2.82 -11.99
C GLU A 30 -2.53 2.70 -13.37
N GLU A 31 -1.89 3.30 -14.37
CA GLU A 31 -2.31 3.36 -15.76
C GLU A 31 -1.97 2.08 -16.57
N SER A 32 -1.25 1.14 -15.96
CA SER A 32 -0.88 -0.11 -16.63
C SER A 32 -2.02 -1.11 -16.62
N GLU A 33 -2.11 -1.95 -17.66
CA GLU A 33 -3.00 -3.12 -17.65
C GLU A 33 -2.62 -4.00 -16.45
N PHE A 34 -3.59 -4.28 -15.57
CA PHE A 34 -3.36 -4.93 -14.28
C PHE A 34 -2.40 -4.17 -13.33
N GLY A 35 -2.57 -2.85 -13.22
CA GLY A 35 -1.85 -2.01 -12.26
C GLY A 35 -1.92 -2.55 -10.82
N TYR A 36 -0.81 -2.38 -10.08
CA TYR A 36 -0.68 -2.79 -8.69
C TYR A 36 0.13 -1.77 -7.91
N PHE A 37 -0.54 -0.91 -7.15
CA PHE A 37 0.11 0.25 -6.56
C PHE A 37 -0.48 0.54 -5.19
N THR A 38 0.24 1.37 -4.44
CA THR A 38 -0.17 1.82 -3.11
C THR A 38 -0.29 3.32 -3.11
N THR A 39 -1.35 3.86 -2.52
CA THR A 39 -1.53 5.31 -2.45
C THR A 39 -1.78 5.77 -1.04
N TYR A 40 -1.34 6.99 -0.72
CA TYR A 40 -1.46 7.56 0.61
C TYR A 40 -1.76 9.05 0.53
N TYR A 41 -2.93 9.45 1.00
CA TYR A 41 -3.50 10.77 0.79
C TYR A 41 -4.35 11.24 1.99
N TRP A 42 -4.88 12.46 1.95
CA TRP A 42 -5.53 13.11 3.11
C TRP A 42 -6.93 13.63 2.76
N ALA A 43 -7.87 13.44 3.68
CA ALA A 43 -9.22 13.96 3.57
C ALA A 43 -9.61 14.80 4.79
N ASP A 44 -10.44 15.83 4.55
CA ASP A 44 -11.19 16.57 5.56
C ASP A 44 -12.64 16.06 5.53
N GLY A 45 -13.01 15.23 6.51
CA GLY A 45 -14.25 14.44 6.46
C GLY A 45 -14.30 13.52 5.22
N ASN A 46 -15.15 13.87 4.25
CA ASN A 46 -15.33 13.12 2.99
C ASN A 46 -14.69 13.81 1.77
N THR A 47 -14.06 14.96 1.96
CA THR A 47 -13.45 15.73 0.87
C THR A 47 -11.96 15.51 0.86
N LEU A 48 -11.39 15.09 -0.27
CA LEU A 48 -9.93 14.98 -0.43
C LEU A 48 -9.30 16.37 -0.39
N VAL A 49 -8.32 16.56 0.48
CA VAL A 49 -7.47 17.77 0.54
C VAL A 49 -6.08 17.51 -0.05
N ALA A 50 -5.66 16.25 -0.04
CA ALA A 50 -4.63 15.73 -0.90
C ALA A 50 -5.22 14.49 -1.56
N GLY A 51 -5.13 14.39 -2.88
CA GLY A 51 -5.59 13.23 -3.64
C GLY A 51 -4.42 12.37 -4.11
N ARG A 52 -4.76 11.29 -4.82
CA ARG A 52 -3.78 10.40 -5.44
C ARG A 52 -2.79 11.12 -6.36
N ASN A 53 -3.30 12.03 -7.18
CA ASN A 53 -2.54 12.76 -8.21
C ASN A 53 -2.25 14.21 -7.80
N SER A 54 -2.23 14.49 -6.50
CA SER A 54 -1.86 15.83 -6.02
C SER A 54 -0.44 16.19 -6.47
N PRO A 55 -0.20 17.45 -6.89
CA PRO A 55 1.08 17.87 -7.45
C PRO A 55 2.11 18.12 -6.33
N TRP A 56 2.66 17.05 -5.78
CA TRP A 56 3.75 17.13 -4.80
C TRP A 56 5.01 17.69 -5.45
N THR A 57 5.68 18.61 -4.75
CA THR A 57 6.97 19.15 -5.16
C THR A 57 8.05 18.62 -4.23
N GLN A 58 9.19 18.19 -4.78
CA GLN A 58 10.31 17.80 -3.95
C GLN A 58 10.95 19.04 -3.32
N VAL A 59 11.20 18.97 -2.02
CA VAL A 59 11.96 19.98 -1.28
C VAL A 59 13.41 19.50 -1.24
N GLY A 60 14.31 20.30 -1.81
CA GLY A 60 15.71 19.94 -1.99
C GLY A 60 15.98 19.11 -3.25
N GLU A 61 17.14 18.49 -3.31
CA GLU A 61 17.63 17.72 -4.46
C GLU A 61 17.96 16.27 -4.05
N GLY A 62 18.31 15.44 -5.03
CA GLY A 62 18.70 14.04 -4.80
C GLY A 62 17.53 13.05 -4.92
N GLY A 63 17.85 11.75 -4.84
CA GLY A 63 16.89 10.66 -4.96
C GLY A 63 16.72 9.88 -3.66
N LEU A 64 15.57 9.20 -3.54
CA LEU A 64 15.31 8.27 -2.44
C LEU A 64 16.27 7.08 -2.52
N SER A 65 16.94 6.78 -1.42
CA SER A 65 17.73 5.56 -1.24
C SER A 65 17.54 5.03 0.18
N ALA A 66 18.05 3.83 0.47
CA ALA A 66 18.02 3.26 1.82
C ALA A 66 18.71 4.15 2.88
N ALA A 67 19.64 5.01 2.46
CA ALA A 67 20.35 5.94 3.34
C ALA A 67 19.79 7.38 3.28
N THR A 68 19.03 7.72 2.23
CA THR A 68 18.63 9.10 1.94
C THR A 68 17.12 9.21 1.78
N PRO A 69 16.39 9.72 2.79
CA PRO A 69 14.98 10.04 2.64
C PRO A 69 14.78 11.26 1.73
N VAL A 70 13.59 11.36 1.13
CA VAL A 70 13.18 12.54 0.36
C VAL A 70 12.05 13.28 1.07
N THR A 71 12.01 14.59 0.91
CA THR A 71 10.91 15.42 1.41
C THR A 71 10.09 15.94 0.24
N LEU A 72 8.78 15.76 0.32
CA LEU A 72 7.80 16.24 -0.63
C LEU A 72 6.88 17.25 0.07
N ARG A 73 6.54 18.34 -0.60
CA ARG A 73 5.57 19.32 -0.12
C ARG A 73 4.37 19.38 -1.05
N LEU A 74 3.19 19.45 -0.45
CA LEU A 74 1.95 19.81 -1.13
C LEU A 74 1.36 21.02 -0.41
N GLU A 75 1.10 22.08 -1.15
CA GLU A 75 0.40 23.25 -0.64
C GLU A 75 -0.90 23.44 -1.43
N THR A 76 -1.98 23.67 -0.71
CA THR A 76 -3.31 23.98 -1.24
C THR A 76 -3.86 25.19 -0.49
N ASP A 77 -5.00 25.73 -0.91
CA ASP A 77 -5.64 26.84 -0.21
C ASP A 77 -6.05 26.51 1.24
N SER A 78 -6.17 25.22 1.58
CA SER A 78 -6.74 24.77 2.85
C SER A 78 -5.76 24.09 3.79
N VAL A 79 -4.71 23.46 3.24
CA VAL A 79 -3.69 22.73 3.99
C VAL A 79 -2.33 22.84 3.29
N SER A 80 -1.27 22.82 4.09
CA SER A 80 0.10 22.51 3.65
C SER A 80 0.54 21.19 4.27
N ILE A 81 1.12 20.30 3.48
CA ILE A 81 1.57 18.99 3.92
C ILE A 81 3.03 18.82 3.55
N ASP A 82 3.87 18.61 4.56
CA ASP A 82 5.24 18.16 4.41
C ASP A 82 5.31 16.65 4.64
N ARG A 83 5.75 15.91 3.63
CA ARG A 83 5.87 14.45 3.63
C ARG A 83 7.33 14.04 3.53
N VAL A 84 7.82 13.38 4.55
CA VAL A 84 9.12 12.69 4.49
C VAL A 84 8.87 11.24 4.10
N VAL A 85 9.48 10.82 2.99
CA VAL A 85 9.47 9.44 2.52
C VAL A 85 10.85 8.84 2.76
N SER A 86 10.90 7.75 3.53
CA SER A 86 12.10 6.93 3.68
C SER A 86 11.82 5.49 3.25
N VAL A 87 12.88 4.77 2.89
CA VAL A 87 12.86 3.33 2.65
C VAL A 87 14.03 2.72 3.40
N ASP A 88 13.85 1.53 3.99
CA ASP A 88 14.93 0.79 4.63
C ASP A 88 15.45 -0.36 3.74
N GLU A 89 16.49 -1.05 4.21
CA GLU A 89 17.11 -2.18 3.52
C GLU A 89 16.16 -3.39 3.34
N ASN A 90 15.05 -3.41 4.07
CA ASN A 90 14.02 -4.45 4.00
C ASN A 90 12.79 -3.99 3.20
N TYR A 91 12.93 -2.94 2.38
CA TYR A 91 11.90 -2.42 1.47
C TYR A 91 10.65 -1.88 2.20
N LEU A 92 10.78 -1.50 3.48
CA LEU A 92 9.72 -0.83 4.21
C LEU A 92 9.74 0.66 3.91
N PHE A 93 8.70 1.16 3.23
CA PHE A 93 8.50 2.59 3.03
C PHE A 93 7.82 3.21 4.24
N THR A 94 8.37 4.30 4.75
CA THR A 94 7.77 5.09 5.83
C THR A 94 7.39 6.47 5.31
N PHE A 95 6.12 6.84 5.50
CA PHE A 95 5.56 8.13 5.15
C PHE A 95 5.24 8.89 6.43
N SER A 96 6.04 9.92 6.72
CA SER A 96 5.84 10.81 7.86
C SER A 96 5.36 12.16 7.39
N ASP A 97 4.10 12.47 7.67
CA ASP A 97 3.47 13.71 7.21
C ASP A 97 3.27 14.68 8.38
N THR A 98 3.67 15.94 8.18
CA THR A 98 3.26 17.08 9.00
C THR A 98 2.19 17.84 8.23
N VAL A 99 0.99 17.93 8.78
CA VAL A 99 -0.15 18.61 8.15
C VAL A 99 -0.47 19.91 8.89
N THR A 100 -0.40 21.02 8.17
CA THR A 100 -0.72 22.36 8.68
C THR A 100 -2.07 22.80 8.12
N ASN A 101 -3.03 23.11 9.01
CA ASN A 101 -4.28 23.76 8.61
C ASN A 101 -4.00 25.23 8.29
N LEU A 102 -4.25 25.64 7.04
CA LEU A 102 -4.06 27.03 6.59
C LEU A 102 -5.35 27.85 6.66
N SER A 103 -6.47 27.23 7.02
CA SER A 103 -7.76 27.89 7.13
C SER A 103 -8.03 28.44 8.53
N ALA A 104 -8.98 29.37 8.63
CA ALA A 104 -9.44 29.92 9.91
C ALA A 104 -10.30 28.92 10.71
N GLU A 105 -10.94 27.97 10.02
CA GLU A 105 -11.84 27.00 10.63
C GLU A 105 -11.10 25.73 11.05
N PRO A 106 -11.48 25.09 12.17
CA PRO A 106 -10.96 23.77 12.54
C PRO A 106 -11.26 22.72 11.46
N LYS A 107 -10.29 21.85 11.18
CA LYS A 107 -10.42 20.74 10.22
C LYS A 107 -10.34 19.39 10.92
N THR A 108 -11.06 18.39 10.40
CA THR A 108 -10.97 17.00 10.86
C THR A 108 -10.28 16.18 9.79
N LEU A 109 -8.95 16.20 9.85
CA LEU A 109 -8.11 15.57 8.84
C LEU A 109 -7.88 14.10 9.16
N ARG A 110 -8.05 13.24 8.17
CA ARG A 110 -7.74 11.82 8.27
C ARG A 110 -6.84 11.35 7.13
N PRO A 111 -5.80 10.57 7.45
CA PRO A 111 -5.02 9.87 6.44
C PRO A 111 -5.84 8.72 5.83
N ILE A 112 -5.64 8.47 4.55
CA ILE A 112 -6.23 7.36 3.81
C ILE A 112 -5.12 6.67 3.02
N GLY A 113 -4.96 5.37 3.25
CA GLY A 113 -4.04 4.53 2.50
C GLY A 113 -4.83 3.46 1.74
N SER A 114 -4.42 3.18 0.51
CA SER A 114 -4.97 2.06 -0.26
C SER A 114 -3.87 1.23 -0.91
N ILE A 115 -4.16 -0.06 -1.05
CA ILE A 115 -3.43 -0.99 -1.92
C ILE A 115 -4.44 -1.44 -2.95
N GLU A 116 -4.13 -1.23 -4.21
CA GLU A 116 -5.05 -1.52 -5.31
C GLU A 116 -4.39 -2.42 -6.32
N ARG A 117 -5.11 -3.47 -6.69
CA ARG A 117 -4.83 -4.31 -7.86
C ARG A 117 -5.99 -4.21 -8.81
N GLN A 118 -5.70 -3.97 -10.08
CA GLN A 118 -6.69 -3.83 -11.13
C GLN A 118 -6.82 -5.10 -11.96
N GLY A 119 -7.98 -5.25 -12.61
CA GLY A 119 -8.28 -6.39 -13.47
C GLY A 119 -8.80 -7.63 -12.73
N ASP A 120 -9.00 -8.71 -13.47
CA ASP A 120 -9.43 -9.98 -12.89
C ASP A 120 -8.29 -10.67 -12.14
N TRP A 121 -8.66 -11.55 -11.21
CA TRP A 121 -7.67 -12.11 -10.31
C TRP A 121 -6.66 -13.07 -10.96
N ASN A 122 -7.04 -13.72 -12.06
CA ASN A 122 -6.16 -14.65 -12.75
C ASN A 122 -5.25 -13.90 -13.73
N GLY A 123 -5.80 -12.89 -14.41
CA GLY A 123 -5.05 -11.97 -15.28
C GLY A 123 -3.93 -11.26 -14.50
N PHE A 124 -4.24 -10.62 -13.38
CA PHE A 124 -3.19 -9.89 -12.65
C PHE A 124 -2.11 -10.84 -12.12
N LEU A 125 -2.45 -12.05 -11.66
CA LEU A 125 -1.46 -13.01 -11.16
C LEU A 125 -0.50 -13.40 -12.26
N LYS A 126 -1.00 -13.66 -13.48
CA LYS A 126 -0.14 -13.99 -14.62
C LYS A 126 0.87 -12.90 -14.95
N GLU A 127 0.51 -11.65 -14.71
CA GLU A 127 1.35 -10.52 -15.07
C GLU A 127 2.31 -10.08 -13.95
N THR A 128 1.89 -10.19 -12.69
CA THR A 128 2.66 -9.70 -11.52
C THR A 128 3.44 -10.82 -10.82
N ASP A 129 2.92 -12.04 -10.83
CA ASP A 129 3.54 -13.22 -10.25
C ASP A 129 3.11 -14.50 -11.01
N PRO A 130 3.65 -14.72 -12.23
CA PRO A 130 3.25 -15.85 -13.07
C PRO A 130 3.36 -17.21 -12.37
N ALA A 131 4.31 -17.36 -11.42
CA ALA A 131 4.47 -18.57 -10.64
C ALA A 131 3.26 -18.84 -9.74
N SER A 132 2.66 -17.80 -9.16
CA SER A 132 1.41 -17.90 -8.41
C SER A 132 0.20 -18.25 -9.29
N ALA A 133 0.18 -17.82 -10.56
CA ALA A 133 -0.95 -18.08 -11.46
C ALA A 133 -1.11 -19.56 -11.86
N VAL A 134 -0.02 -20.32 -11.90
CA VAL A 134 -0.01 -21.75 -12.27
C VAL A 134 0.01 -22.68 -11.04
N SER A 135 0.11 -22.10 -9.85
CA SER A 135 0.22 -22.82 -8.59
C SER A 135 -1.14 -23.34 -8.12
N GLY A 136 -1.23 -24.64 -7.85
CA GLY A 136 -2.29 -25.25 -7.04
C GLY A 136 -1.98 -25.23 -5.53
N GLY A 137 -1.02 -24.40 -5.11
CA GLY A 137 -0.36 -24.46 -3.81
C GLY A 137 -1.25 -24.15 -2.60
N LEU A 138 -0.71 -24.46 -1.43
CA LEU A 138 -1.37 -24.26 -0.13
C LEU A 138 -1.30 -22.82 0.39
N ALA A 139 -0.50 -21.95 -0.25
CA ALA A 139 -0.35 -20.56 0.15
C ALA A 139 -1.68 -19.81 0.05
N HIS A 140 -1.97 -18.97 1.04
CA HIS A 140 -3.09 -18.04 0.94
C HIS A 140 -2.73 -16.94 -0.05
N MET A 141 -3.54 -16.79 -1.09
CA MET A 141 -3.41 -15.72 -2.07
C MET A 141 -4.68 -14.86 -2.04
N GLY A 142 -4.54 -13.61 -1.64
CA GLY A 142 -5.68 -12.71 -1.46
C GLY A 142 -5.42 -11.59 -0.48
N LEU A 143 -6.52 -11.01 -0.01
CA LEU A 143 -6.51 -10.06 1.09
C LEU A 143 -6.12 -10.78 2.39
N MET A 144 -5.21 -10.17 3.12
CA MET A 144 -4.77 -10.60 4.44
C MET A 144 -4.57 -9.39 5.34
N GLY A 145 -4.89 -9.51 6.62
CA GLY A 145 -4.67 -8.41 7.56
C GLY A 145 -4.98 -8.80 9.00
N VAL A 146 -4.64 -7.91 9.92
CA VAL A 146 -5.04 -8.01 11.32
C VAL A 146 -5.80 -6.74 11.68
N THR A 147 -7.04 -6.92 12.11
CA THR A 147 -7.86 -5.86 12.69
C THR A 147 -8.41 -6.30 14.02
N ASP A 148 -8.30 -5.42 15.02
CA ASP A 148 -8.77 -5.70 16.38
C ASP A 148 -8.21 -7.02 16.91
N GLY A 149 -6.90 -7.23 16.71
CA GLY A 149 -6.18 -8.45 17.09
C GLY A 149 -6.58 -9.73 16.33
N THR A 150 -7.51 -9.65 15.38
CA THR A 150 -8.04 -10.81 14.65
C THR A 150 -7.43 -10.90 13.25
N LEU A 151 -6.85 -12.06 12.92
CA LEU A 151 -6.42 -12.38 11.56
C LEU A 151 -7.63 -12.48 10.63
N ARG A 152 -7.55 -11.77 9.50
CA ARG A 152 -8.56 -11.72 8.44
C ARG A 152 -7.92 -12.22 7.15
N LEU A 153 -8.64 -13.09 6.45
CA LEU A 153 -8.22 -13.69 5.19
C LEU A 153 -9.40 -13.72 4.23
N GLN A 154 -9.20 -13.31 2.97
CA GLN A 154 -10.16 -13.49 1.89
C GLN A 154 -9.39 -13.78 0.61
N LYS A 155 -9.66 -14.92 -0.04
CA LYS A 155 -9.01 -15.28 -1.30
C LYS A 155 -9.40 -14.29 -2.41
N TYR A 156 -8.57 -14.14 -3.45
CA TYR A 156 -8.89 -13.20 -4.54
C TYR A 156 -10.23 -13.48 -5.23
N LYS A 157 -10.53 -14.73 -5.59
CA LYS A 157 -11.77 -15.08 -6.29
C LYS A 157 -13.05 -14.60 -5.57
N PRO A 158 -13.27 -14.87 -4.27
CA PRO A 158 -14.40 -14.31 -3.56
C PRO A 158 -14.30 -12.79 -3.36
N LEU A 159 -13.10 -12.23 -3.19
CA LEU A 159 -12.89 -10.78 -3.06
C LEU A 159 -13.35 -10.01 -4.31
N VAL A 160 -12.89 -10.40 -5.49
CA VAL A 160 -13.29 -9.74 -6.77
C VAL A 160 -14.77 -9.98 -7.10
N ALA A 161 -15.35 -11.07 -6.59
CA ALA A 161 -16.78 -11.33 -6.70
C ALA A 161 -17.62 -10.57 -5.64
N SER A 162 -17.01 -9.62 -4.91
CA SER A 162 -17.65 -8.83 -3.86
C SER A 162 -18.39 -9.68 -2.81
N LYS A 163 -17.85 -10.87 -2.52
CA LYS A 163 -18.40 -11.72 -1.46
C LYS A 163 -18.00 -11.17 -0.11
N LYS A 164 -18.97 -11.14 0.81
CA LYS A 164 -18.71 -10.71 2.18
C LYS A 164 -17.58 -11.50 2.82
N ALA A 165 -16.65 -10.78 3.43
CA ALA A 165 -15.59 -11.36 4.23
C ALA A 165 -16.07 -11.60 5.67
N LYS A 166 -15.47 -12.58 6.34
CA LYS A 166 -15.90 -12.95 7.70
C LYS A 166 -15.58 -11.82 8.69
N GLY A 167 -16.63 -11.29 9.33
CA GLY A 167 -16.53 -10.23 10.34
C GLY A 167 -16.50 -8.81 9.77
N GLU A 168 -16.83 -8.67 8.49
CA GLU A 168 -17.07 -7.39 7.82
C GLU A 168 -18.36 -6.74 8.36
N THR A 169 -18.37 -5.42 8.51
CA THR A 169 -19.58 -4.66 8.89
C THR A 169 -20.60 -4.61 7.74
N ALA A 170 -21.76 -3.98 7.99
CA ALA A 170 -22.75 -3.77 6.94
C ALA A 170 -22.19 -2.96 5.74
N ASP A 171 -21.30 -2.00 6.03
CA ASP A 171 -20.69 -1.08 5.06
C ASP A 171 -19.40 -1.63 4.42
N GLY A 172 -19.05 -2.88 4.70
CA GLY A 172 -17.88 -3.50 4.10
C GLY A 172 -16.57 -3.30 4.86
N ASN A 173 -16.62 -2.81 6.10
CA ASN A 173 -15.45 -2.35 6.83
C ASN A 173 -15.01 -3.33 7.92
N PHE A 174 -13.77 -3.15 8.37
CA PHE A 174 -13.19 -3.82 9.54
C PHE A 174 -12.63 -2.76 10.49
N PRO A 175 -13.48 -2.09 11.28
CA PRO A 175 -13.04 -1.04 12.18
C PRO A 175 -12.11 -1.61 13.24
N THR A 176 -11.12 -0.81 13.63
CA THR A 176 -10.22 -1.13 14.73
C THR A 176 -9.94 0.13 15.52
N ALA A 177 -9.93 0.00 16.85
CA ALA A 177 -9.70 1.14 17.73
C ALA A 177 -8.21 1.49 17.87
N LYS A 178 -7.31 0.56 17.52
CA LYS A 178 -5.85 0.74 17.63
C LYS A 178 -5.13 -0.07 16.55
N GLY A 179 -4.30 0.62 15.75
CA GLY A 179 -3.34 -0.01 14.85
C GLY A 179 -3.94 -1.00 13.85
N GLY A 180 -3.28 -2.15 13.69
CA GLY A 180 -3.61 -3.16 12.70
C GLY A 180 -2.86 -2.99 11.39
N TRP A 181 -3.12 -3.86 10.41
CA TRP A 181 -2.56 -3.77 9.06
C TRP A 181 -3.42 -4.57 8.07
N TRP A 182 -3.32 -4.21 6.81
CA TRP A 182 -3.93 -4.95 5.70
C TRP A 182 -3.01 -5.00 4.51
N GLY A 183 -3.14 -6.05 3.72
CA GLY A 183 -2.28 -6.30 2.59
C GLY A 183 -2.88 -7.26 1.58
N LEU A 184 -2.19 -7.33 0.44
CA LEU A 184 -2.43 -8.31 -0.60
C LEU A 184 -1.22 -9.23 -0.66
N THR A 185 -1.47 -10.54 -0.60
CA THR A 185 -0.44 -11.58 -0.60
C THR A 185 -0.61 -12.52 -1.79
N ASP A 186 0.52 -12.89 -2.37
CA ASP A 186 0.69 -13.98 -3.33
C ASP A 186 1.55 -15.08 -2.70
N MET A 187 2.02 -16.05 -3.49
CA MET A 187 2.84 -17.16 -2.98
C MET A 187 4.18 -16.69 -2.37
N TYR A 188 4.78 -15.64 -2.93
CA TYR A 188 6.10 -15.14 -2.53
C TYR A 188 6.13 -13.66 -2.10
N TRP A 189 5.06 -12.91 -2.37
CA TRP A 189 5.08 -11.45 -2.24
C TRP A 189 3.93 -10.96 -1.38
N MET A 190 4.17 -9.87 -0.64
CA MET A 190 3.12 -9.15 0.07
C MET A 190 3.34 -7.64 -0.01
N SER A 191 2.30 -6.89 -0.32
CA SER A 191 2.23 -5.48 0.06
C SER A 191 1.29 -5.33 1.25
N ALA A 192 1.64 -4.45 2.18
CA ALA A 192 0.84 -4.18 3.36
C ALA A 192 0.89 -2.69 3.73
N LEU A 193 -0.25 -2.17 4.16
CA LEU A 193 -0.36 -0.88 4.82
C LEU A 193 -0.42 -1.10 6.32
N VAL A 194 0.45 -0.39 7.01
CA VAL A 194 0.59 -0.44 8.46
C VAL A 194 0.37 0.99 8.96
N PRO A 195 -0.85 1.38 9.37
CA PRO A 195 -1.08 2.66 10.04
C PRO A 195 -0.24 2.79 11.31
N ASP A 196 -0.21 3.98 11.89
CA ASP A 196 0.41 4.15 13.20
C ASP A 196 -0.26 3.20 14.21
N GLN A 197 0.55 2.42 14.91
CA GLN A 197 0.08 1.40 15.84
C GLN A 197 -0.29 1.98 17.21
N ALA A 198 0.08 3.24 17.47
CA ALA A 198 -0.17 3.93 18.73
C ALA A 198 -1.20 5.06 18.63
N ALA A 199 -1.67 5.39 17.41
CA ALA A 199 -2.67 6.42 17.16
C ALA A 199 -4.08 6.01 17.63
#